data_AF-A0A843RI63-F1
#
_entry.id   AF-A0A843RI63-F1
#
_cell.length_a   1.000
_cell.length_b   1.000
_cell.length_c   1.000
_cell.angle_alpha   90.00
_cell.angle_beta   90.00
_cell.angle_gamma   90.00
#
_symmetry.space_group_name_H-M   'P 1'
#
loop_
_entity.id
_entity.type
_entity.pdbx_description
1 polymer ?
#
loop_
_entity_poly.entity_id
_entity_poly.type
_entity_poly.pdbx_seq_one_letter_code
_entity_poly.pdbx_strand_id
1 'polypeptide(L)'
;MRPFLLVFPILALLAASSALALDCHESAERELNRLGLTADDIANIHYVEKLNPTEQGPDVLGVRAWIRLKSCSGGYLVVDMTRSCFVRQSYSRRECRWKDVTAY
;
A
#
# COMPACT_ATOMS: atom_id res chain seq x y z
N MET A 1 28.74 -55.55 -10.03
CA MET A 1 27.28 -55.47 -10.24
C MET A 1 26.76 -54.24 -9.49
N ARG A 2 26.23 -53.25 -10.20
CA ARG A 2 25.38 -52.12 -9.70
C ARG A 2 23.97 -52.69 -9.35
N PRO A 3 22.96 -51.93 -8.86
CA PRO A 3 22.89 -50.61 -8.17
C PRO A 3 21.82 -50.56 -7.01
N PHE A 4 21.74 -49.49 -6.21
CA PHE A 4 20.50 -48.88 -5.64
C PHE A 4 20.90 -47.62 -4.83
N LEU A 5 20.83 -46.38 -5.34
CA LEU A 5 19.67 -45.47 -5.48
C LEU A 5 18.74 -45.39 -4.26
N LEU A 6 18.63 -44.18 -3.69
CA LEU A 6 17.44 -43.44 -3.18
C LEU A 6 17.88 -42.51 -2.03
N VAL A 7 18.18 -41.23 -2.27
CA VAL A 7 17.22 -40.12 -2.48
C VAL A 7 16.32 -39.94 -1.24
N PHE A 8 16.70 -39.05 -0.32
CA PHE A 8 15.78 -38.44 0.65
C PHE A 8 15.72 -36.93 0.42
N PRO A 9 14.85 -36.45 -0.48
CA PRO A 9 14.49 -35.07 -0.62
C PRO A 9 13.17 -34.87 0.12
N ILE A 10 13.18 -34.37 1.35
CA ILE A 10 11.95 -33.82 1.94
C ILE A 10 12.27 -32.43 2.46
N LEU A 11 12.34 -31.56 1.45
CA LEU A 11 12.03 -30.15 1.50
C LEU A 11 10.64 -29.97 2.13
N ALA A 12 10.58 -29.74 3.44
CA ALA A 12 9.34 -29.36 4.11
C ALA A 12 9.06 -27.88 3.80
N LEU A 13 8.30 -27.71 2.73
CA LEU A 13 7.52 -26.55 2.31
C LEU A 13 7.11 -25.66 3.50
N LEU A 14 7.84 -24.55 3.71
CA LEU A 14 7.29 -23.37 4.34
C LEU A 14 6.29 -22.77 3.34
N ALA A 15 5.04 -23.23 3.42
CA ALA A 15 3.92 -22.55 2.78
C ALA A 15 3.74 -21.20 3.48
N ALA A 16 4.53 -20.21 3.06
CA ALA A 16 4.26 -18.82 3.33
C ALA A 16 2.96 -18.48 2.60
N SER A 17 1.83 -18.64 3.28
CA SER A 17 0.58 -18.01 2.87
C SER A 17 0.79 -16.51 2.98
N SER A 18 1.36 -15.88 1.95
CA SER A 18 1.21 -14.45 1.75
C SER A 18 -0.28 -14.24 1.51
N ALA A 19 -1.01 -13.83 2.55
CA ALA A 19 -2.25 -13.10 2.34
C ALA A 19 -1.94 -12.06 1.26
N LEU A 20 -2.66 -12.12 0.13
CA LEU A 20 -2.49 -11.16 -0.95
C LEU A 20 -3.07 -9.82 -0.49
N ALA A 21 -2.40 -9.18 0.47
CA ALA A 21 -2.62 -7.79 0.78
C ALA A 21 -2.36 -7.02 -0.51
N LEU A 22 -3.26 -6.10 -0.85
CA LEU A 22 -3.09 -5.30 -2.05
C LEU A 22 -1.80 -4.47 -1.94
N ASP A 23 -0.81 -4.83 -2.75
CA ASP A 23 0.44 -4.10 -2.83
C ASP A 23 0.28 -2.90 -3.79
N CYS A 24 -0.21 -1.79 -3.24
CA CYS A 24 -0.34 -0.52 -3.95
C CYS A 24 0.85 0.40 -3.74
N HIS A 25 2.00 -0.13 -3.31
CA HIS A 25 3.18 0.66 -3.00
C HIS A 25 3.69 1.47 -4.19
N GLU A 26 3.90 0.81 -5.34
CA GLU A 26 4.43 1.44 -6.56
C GLU A 26 3.52 2.59 -7.06
N SER A 27 2.19 2.39 -7.05
CA SER A 27 1.24 3.43 -7.42
C SER A 27 1.28 4.64 -6.49
N ALA A 28 1.41 4.39 -5.18
CA ALA A 28 1.53 5.46 -4.20
C ALA A 28 2.83 6.25 -4.38
N GLU A 29 3.96 5.58 -4.58
CA GLU A 29 5.25 6.25 -4.83
C GLU A 29 5.22 7.09 -6.10
N ARG A 30 4.65 6.56 -7.18
CA ARG A 30 4.50 7.30 -8.44
C ARG A 30 3.70 8.57 -8.26
N GLU A 31 2.63 8.51 -7.47
CA GLU A 31 1.81 9.68 -7.17
C GLU A 31 2.54 10.67 -6.25
N LEU A 32 3.27 10.21 -5.24
CA LEU A 32 4.08 11.06 -4.38
C LEU A 32 5.16 11.80 -5.20
N ASN A 33 5.84 11.10 -6.10
CA ASN A 33 6.79 11.68 -7.04
C ASN A 33 6.12 12.73 -7.95
N ARG A 34 4.91 12.46 -8.45
CA ARG A 34 4.12 13.43 -9.24
C ARG A 34 3.80 14.69 -8.44
N LEU A 35 3.59 14.56 -7.13
CA LEU A 35 3.36 15.67 -6.19
C LEU A 35 4.65 16.37 -5.76
N GLY A 36 5.81 15.94 -6.27
CA GLY A 36 7.13 16.49 -5.95
C GLY A 36 7.64 16.09 -4.56
N LEU A 37 7.16 14.97 -4.02
CA LEU A 37 7.63 14.38 -2.76
C LEU A 37 8.61 13.25 -3.04
N THR A 38 9.61 13.16 -2.17
CA THR A 38 10.62 12.09 -2.17
C THR A 38 10.56 11.30 -0.87
N ALA A 39 11.28 10.18 -0.80
CA ALA A 39 11.42 9.42 0.44
C ALA A 39 11.97 10.27 1.60
N ASP A 40 12.80 11.28 1.30
CA ASP A 40 13.38 12.18 2.31
C ASP A 40 12.34 13.11 2.94
N ASP A 41 11.20 13.34 2.29
CA ASP A 41 10.11 14.16 2.83
C ASP A 41 9.17 13.37 3.74
N ILE A 42 9.28 12.04 3.71
CA ILE A 42 8.31 11.12 4.31
C ILE A 42 8.82 10.63 5.66
N ALA A 43 8.02 10.84 6.70
CA ALA A 43 8.28 10.28 8.02
C ALA A 43 7.80 8.83 8.11
N ASN A 44 6.63 8.52 7.53
CA ASN A 44 6.03 7.19 7.57
C ASN A 44 4.89 7.06 6.53
N ILE A 45 4.64 5.84 6.05
CA ILE A 45 3.52 5.47 5.19
C ILE A 45 2.77 4.27 5.78
N HIS A 46 1.44 4.37 5.85
CA HIS A 46 0.57 3.26 6.21
C HIS A 46 -0.47 2.99 5.13
N TYR A 47 -0.57 1.74 4.69
CA TYR A 47 -1.58 1.30 3.74
C TYR A 47 -2.78 0.73 4.50
N VAL A 48 -3.98 1.20 4.19
CA VAL A 48 -5.22 0.78 4.83
C VAL A 48 -6.25 0.41 3.77
N GLU A 49 -6.74 -0.82 3.82
CA GLU A 49 -7.82 -1.28 2.95
C GLU A 49 -9.15 -0.58 3.26
N LYS A 50 -9.89 -0.25 2.21
CA LYS A 50 -11.24 0.29 2.28
C LYS A 50 -12.21 -0.89 2.25
N LEU A 51 -12.63 -1.36 3.42
CA LEU A 51 -13.58 -2.46 3.50
C LEU A 51 -14.97 -2.05 3.00
N ASN A 52 -15.64 -2.98 2.33
CA ASN A 52 -17.02 -2.82 1.90
C ASN A 52 -17.96 -3.00 3.11
N PRO A 53 -18.79 -2.01 3.44
CA PRO A 53 -19.71 -2.12 4.57
C PRO A 53 -20.95 -2.96 4.25
N THR A 54 -21.10 -3.46 3.02
CA THR A 54 -22.26 -4.23 2.55
C THR A 54 -21.86 -5.66 2.20
N GLU A 55 -22.83 -6.57 2.22
CA GLU A 55 -22.64 -7.97 1.77
C GLU A 55 -22.60 -8.12 0.24
N GLN A 56 -22.81 -7.03 -0.50
CA GLN A 56 -22.85 -7.04 -1.96
C GLN A 56 -21.55 -6.51 -2.56
N GLY A 57 -20.95 -7.29 -3.45
CA GLY A 57 -19.71 -6.91 -4.15
C GLY A 57 -18.45 -7.40 -3.43
N PRO A 58 -17.29 -6.80 -3.72
CA PRO A 58 -16.03 -7.27 -3.16
C PRO A 58 -15.81 -6.79 -1.73
N ASP A 59 -15.11 -7.58 -0.92
CA ASP A 59 -14.79 -7.24 0.48
C ASP A 59 -13.93 -5.98 0.61
N VAL A 60 -13.03 -5.77 -0.35
CA VAL A 60 -12.14 -4.60 -0.41
C VAL A 60 -12.52 -3.72 -1.60
N LEU A 61 -12.86 -2.47 -1.32
CA LEU A 61 -13.21 -1.43 -2.31
C LEU A 61 -11.98 -0.68 -2.84
N GLY A 62 -10.86 -0.74 -2.14
CA GLY A 62 -9.61 -0.07 -2.52
C GLY A 62 -8.63 0.07 -1.36
N VAL A 63 -7.62 0.90 -1.53
CA VAL A 63 -6.55 1.10 -0.55
C VAL A 63 -6.30 2.60 -0.37
N ARG A 64 -6.04 3.05 0.86
CA ARG A 64 -5.51 4.38 1.13
C ARG A 64 -4.09 4.27 1.65
N ALA A 65 -3.17 4.96 1.01
CA ALA A 65 -1.87 5.25 1.61
C ALA A 65 -2.03 6.52 2.46
N TRP A 66 -1.74 6.42 3.76
CA TRP A 66 -1.69 7.53 4.70
C TRP A 66 -0.23 7.88 4.93
N ILE A 67 0.18 9.04 4.42
CA ILE A 67 1.55 9.51 4.43
C ILE A 67 1.68 10.60 5.47
N ARG A 68 2.58 10.39 6.43
CA ARG A 68 3.01 11.44 7.34
C ARG A 68 4.25 12.11 6.74
N LEU A 69 4.12 13.39 6.40
CA LEU A 69 5.24 14.19 5.91
C LEU A 69 6.04 14.76 7.09
N LYS A 70 7.36 14.84 6.97
CA LYS A 70 8.24 15.44 7.98
C LYS A 70 7.95 16.93 8.18
N SER A 71 7.48 17.61 7.14
CA SER A 71 7.07 19.02 7.17
C SER A 71 5.75 19.27 7.92
N CYS A 72 4.93 18.24 8.12
CA CYS A 72 3.63 18.35 8.78
C CYS A 72 3.75 18.02 10.27
N SER A 73 3.52 19.01 11.14
CA SER A 73 3.44 18.81 12.59
C SER A 73 2.27 17.90 13.00
N GLY A 74 1.17 17.99 12.25
CA GLY A 74 -0.03 17.16 12.41
C GLY A 74 -0.68 16.84 11.05
N GLY A 75 -1.53 15.83 11.02
CA GLY A 75 -2.26 15.42 9.82
C GLY A 75 -1.52 14.47 8.88
N TYR A 76 -2.13 14.27 7.71
CA TYR A 76 -1.66 13.31 6.70
C TYR A 76 -1.90 13.83 5.29
N LEU A 77 -1.01 13.46 4.37
CA LEU A 77 -1.34 13.36 2.95
C LEU A 77 -1.92 11.96 2.71
N VAL A 78 -2.98 11.87 1.91
CA VAL A 78 -3.67 10.61 1.63
C VAL A 78 -3.74 10.40 0.13
N VAL A 79 -3.28 9.24 -0.34
CA VAL A 79 -3.48 8.77 -1.71
C VAL A 79 -4.58 7.71 -1.69
N ASP A 80 -5.73 8.02 -2.27
CA ASP A 80 -6.90 7.12 -2.32
C ASP A 80 -6.90 6.35 -3.65
N MET A 81 -6.83 5.03 -3.55
CA MET A 81 -6.66 4.13 -4.68
C MET A 81 -7.81 3.12 -4.78
N THR A 82 -8.06 2.64 -6.00
CA THR A 82 -8.95 1.50 -6.25
C THR A 82 -8.31 0.19 -5.79
N ARG A 83 -9.06 -0.92 -5.87
CA ARG A 83 -8.54 -2.27 -5.67
C ARG A 83 -7.51 -2.70 -6.74
N SER A 84 -7.44 -2.02 -7.87
CA SER A 84 -6.38 -2.22 -8.87
C SER A 84 -5.22 -1.23 -8.69
N CYS A 85 -5.13 -0.58 -7.52
CA CYS A 85 -4.14 0.45 -7.19
C CYS A 85 -4.15 1.66 -8.13
N PHE A 86 -5.27 1.91 -8.83
CA PHE A 86 -5.44 3.13 -9.63
C PHE A 86 -5.71 4.31 -8.70
N VAL A 87 -4.92 5.38 -8.84
CA VAL A 87 -5.06 6.60 -8.03
C VAL A 87 -6.34 7.34 -8.42
N ARG A 88 -7.28 7.43 -7.49
CA ARG A 88 -8.52 8.19 -7.68
C ARG A 88 -8.30 9.66 -7.39
N GLN A 89 -7.56 9.95 -6.33
CA GLN A 89 -7.29 11.30 -5.84
C GLN A 89 -6.20 11.28 -4.77
N SER A 90 -5.60 12.45 -4.58
CA SER A 90 -4.67 12.76 -3.50
C SER A 90 -5.18 13.98 -2.74
N TYR A 91 -5.24 13.89 -1.42
CA TYR A 91 -5.76 14.97 -0.58
C TYR A 91 -5.09 15.02 0.78
N SER A 92 -5.11 16.18 1.44
CA SER A 92 -4.59 16.33 2.78
C SER A 92 -5.70 16.30 3.83
N ARG A 93 -5.34 15.87 5.05
CA ARG A 93 -6.25 15.77 6.20
C ARG A 93 -5.66 16.48 7.40
N ARG A 94 -6.53 17.12 8.18
CA ARG A 94 -6.19 17.87 9.41
C ARG A 94 -5.26 19.05 9.08
N GLU A 95 -4.20 19.24 9.86
CA GLU A 95 -3.29 20.38 9.77
C GLU A 95 -2.27 20.26 8.63
N CYS A 96 -2.11 19.06 8.05
CA CYS A 96 -1.16 18.86 6.96
C CYS A 96 -1.69 19.53 5.70
N ARG A 97 -0.89 20.43 5.12
CA ARG A 97 -1.17 21.10 3.86
C ARG A 97 -0.03 20.82 2.90
N TRP A 98 -0.38 20.47 1.68
CA TRP A 98 0.58 20.29 0.59
C TRP A 98 0.07 21.06 -0.63
N LYS A 99 1.00 21.55 -1.45
CA LYS A 99 0.62 22.25 -2.68
C LYS A 99 -0.14 21.29 -3.61
N ASP A 100 -1.05 21.85 -4.40
CA ASP A 100 -1.73 21.12 -5.48
C ASP A 100 -2.57 19.91 -5.04
N VAL A 101 -2.91 19.81 -3.75
CA VAL A 101 -3.86 18.82 -3.23
C VAL A 101 -4.97 19.51 -2.43
N THR A 102 -6.21 19.02 -2.61
CA THR A 102 -7.34 19.51 -1.84
C THR A 102 -7.20 19.11 -0.38
N ALA A 103 -7.67 19.99 0.51
CA ALA A 103 -7.48 19.87 1.94
C ALA A 103 -8.85 19.64 2.62
N TYR A 104 -8.98 18.55 3.37
CA TYR A 104 -10.21 18.12 4.06
C TYR A 104 -10.07 18.03 5.59
#